data_AF-A0A847W0Y0-F1
#
_entry.id   AF-A0A847W0Y0-F1
#
_cell.length_a   1.000
_cell.length_b   1.000
_cell.length_c   1.000
_cell.angle_alpha   90.00
_cell.angle_beta   90.00
_cell.angle_gamma   90.00
#
_symmetry.space_group_name_H-M   'P 1'
#
loop_
_entity.id
_entity.type
_entity.pdbx_description
1 polymer ?
#
loop_
_entity_poly.entity_id
_entity_poly.type
_entity_poly.pdbx_seq_one_letter_code
_entity_poly.pdbx_strand_id
1 'polypeptide(L)'
;MTKLLSVVPAPHIRSKKTTNLIMLDVIIALLPVVVASGILFGISALVLIAVSIAGCVLSEYLWCHLMKKPQSVSDLSAVVTGILIAL
;
A
#
# COMPACT_ATOMS: atom_id res chain seq x y z
N MET A 1 26.72 42.76 -20.72
CA MET A 1 26.51 41.94 -19.50
C MET A 1 25.31 41.04 -19.76
N THR A 2 25.54 39.73 -19.74
CA THR A 2 24.62 38.67 -20.19
C THR A 2 23.43 38.50 -19.25
N LYS A 3 22.23 38.47 -19.83
CA LYS A 3 20.94 38.29 -19.15
C LYS A 3 20.85 36.85 -18.62
N LEU A 4 21.06 36.67 -17.31
CA LEU A 4 20.89 35.37 -16.65
C LEU A 4 19.41 35.00 -16.66
N LEU A 5 19.03 34.04 -17.50
CA LEU A 5 17.75 33.35 -17.39
C LEU A 5 17.74 32.62 -16.05
N SER A 6 16.87 33.07 -15.13
CA SER A 6 16.64 32.39 -13.86
C SER A 6 16.02 31.02 -14.14
N VAL A 7 16.86 29.98 -14.10
CA VAL A 7 16.39 28.58 -14.02
C VAL A 7 15.91 28.39 -12.60
N VAL A 8 14.63 28.70 -12.36
CA VAL A 8 13.98 28.42 -11.08
C VAL A 8 13.90 26.90 -10.94
N PRO A 9 14.38 26.29 -9.84
CA PRO A 9 14.23 24.85 -9.64
C PRO A 9 12.75 24.47 -9.73
N ALA A 10 12.46 23.30 -10.32
CA ALA A 10 11.10 22.82 -10.47
C ALA A 10 10.36 22.93 -9.11
N PRO A 11 9.15 23.52 -9.07
CA PRO A 11 8.43 23.69 -7.83
C PRO A 11 8.10 22.30 -7.28
N HIS A 12 8.85 21.87 -6.27
CA HIS A 12 8.58 20.63 -5.56
C HIS A 12 7.40 20.90 -4.63
N ILE A 13 6.18 20.82 -5.18
CA ILE A 13 4.92 21.02 -4.47
C ILE A 13 4.88 20.00 -3.33
N ARG A 14 5.16 20.45 -2.10
CA ARG A 14 5.04 19.67 -0.87
C ARG A 14 3.55 19.39 -0.64
N SER A 15 3.07 18.27 -1.17
CA SER A 15 1.73 17.79 -0.86
C SER A 15 1.72 17.26 0.58
N LYS A 16 0.69 17.62 1.35
CA LYS A 16 0.47 17.11 2.73
C LYS A 16 0.03 15.64 2.76
N LYS A 17 -0.16 15.00 1.60
CA LYS A 17 -0.57 13.61 1.51
C LYS A 17 0.54 12.70 2.03
N THR A 18 0.24 11.94 3.07
CA THR A 18 1.11 10.89 3.59
C THR A 18 0.89 9.60 2.79
N THR A 19 1.91 8.74 2.77
CA THR A 19 1.85 7.40 2.14
C THR A 19 0.69 6.58 2.68
N ASN A 20 0.45 6.63 4.00
CA ASN A 20 -0.65 5.94 4.64
C ASN A 20 -2.02 6.34 4.07
N LEU A 21 -2.27 7.64 3.85
CA LEU A 21 -3.54 8.11 3.27
C LEU A 21 -3.75 7.56 1.85
N ILE A 22 -2.69 7.53 1.04
CA ILE A 22 -2.75 7.00 -0.32
C ILE A 22 -3.04 5.49 -0.29
N MET A 23 -2.38 4.74 0.59
CA MET A 23 -2.61 3.30 0.73
C MET A 23 -4.02 2.99 1.23
N LEU A 24 -4.59 3.84 2.09
CA LEU A 24 -5.97 3.74 2.52
C LEU A 24 -6.95 3.99 1.35
N ASP A 25 -6.70 5.00 0.52
CA ASP A 25 -7.47 5.23 -0.72
C ASP A 25 -7.45 4.00 -1.64
N VAL A 26 -6.30 3.32 -1.76
CA VAL A 26 -6.19 2.07 -2.55
C VAL A 26 -7.01 0.94 -1.94
N ILE A 27 -6.97 0.75 -0.62
CA ILE A 27 -7.78 -0.28 0.05
C ILE A 27 -9.27 -0.02 -0.18
N ILE A 28 -9.71 1.24 -0.09
CA ILE A 28 -11.10 1.62 -0.38
C ILE A 28 -11.45 1.30 -1.84
N ALA A 29 -10.55 1.58 -2.79
CA ALA A 29 -10.76 1.25 -4.19
C ALA A 29 -10.83 -0.27 -4.46
N LEU A 30 -10.18 -1.09 -3.63
CA LEU A 30 -10.18 -2.55 -3.75
C LEU A 30 -11.39 -3.24 -3.09
N LEU A 31 -12.10 -2.58 -2.18
CA LEU A 31 -13.33 -3.13 -1.56
C LEU A 31 -14.34 -3.72 -2.55
N PRO A 32 -14.76 -3.02 -3.63
CA PRO A 32 -15.71 -3.61 -4.58
C PRO A 32 -15.15 -4.85 -5.28
N VAL A 33 -13.82 -4.95 -5.45
CA VAL A 33 -13.16 -6.11 -6.06
C VAL A 33 -13.20 -7.31 -5.13
N VAL A 34 -12.97 -7.10 -3.82
CA VAL A 34 -13.10 -8.16 -2.81
C VAL A 34 -14.54 -8.66 -2.68
N VAL A 35 -15.52 -7.76 -2.80
CA VAL A 35 -16.94 -8.16 -2.83
C VAL A 35 -17.25 -8.98 -4.08
N ALA A 36 -16.77 -8.53 -5.25
CA ALA A 36 -16.95 -9.27 -6.50
C ALA A 36 -16.28 -10.65 -6.46
N SER A 37 -15.08 -10.77 -5.90
CA SER A 37 -14.41 -12.07 -5.76
C SER A 37 -15.19 -13.03 -4.85
N GLY A 38 -15.78 -12.53 -3.77
CA GLY A 38 -16.67 -13.33 -2.91
C GLY A 38 -17.95 -13.81 -3.61
N ILE A 39 -18.52 -13.01 -4.51
CA ILE A 39 -19.72 -13.40 -5.28
C ILE A 39 -19.38 -14.43 -6.37
N LEU A 40 -18.25 -14.27 -7.05
CA LEU A 40 -17.84 -15.13 -8.18
C LEU A 40 -17.24 -16.46 -7.73
N PHE A 41 -16.40 -16.44 -6.68
CA PHE A 41 -15.60 -17.60 -6.25
C PHE A 41 -16.05 -18.15 -4.89
N GLY A 42 -17.02 -17.52 -4.22
CA GLY A 42 -17.57 -17.96 -2.94
C GLY A 42 -16.64 -17.73 -1.74
N ILE A 43 -16.93 -18.44 -0.65
CA ILE A 43 -16.25 -18.28 0.66
C ILE A 43 -14.75 -18.61 0.58
N SER A 44 -14.36 -19.51 -0.32
CA SER A 44 -12.97 -19.94 -0.51
C SER A 44 -12.04 -18.77 -0.85
N ALA A 45 -12.51 -17.83 -1.68
CA ALA A 45 -11.73 -16.66 -2.06
C ALA A 45 -11.51 -15.70 -0.88
N LEU A 46 -12.52 -15.52 -0.02
CA LEU A 46 -12.39 -14.68 1.17
C LEU A 46 -11.35 -15.25 2.16
N VAL A 47 -11.31 -16.57 2.31
CA VAL A 47 -10.30 -17.23 3.15
C VAL A 47 -8.90 -17.06 2.55
N LEU A 48 -8.74 -17.20 1.23
CA LEU A 48 -7.46 -17.00 0.56
C LEU A 48 -6.94 -15.56 0.72
N ILE A 49 -7.83 -14.57 0.58
CA ILE A 49 -7.50 -13.16 0.80
C ILE A 49 -7.09 -12.93 2.27
N ALA A 50 -7.79 -13.52 3.24
CA ALA A 50 -7.40 -13.38 4.65
C ALA A 50 -6.03 -14.00 4.95
N VAL A 51 -5.75 -15.19 4.43
CA VAL A 51 -4.48 -15.92 4.66
C VAL A 51 -3.30 -15.21 3.99
N SER A 52 -3.47 -14.71 2.77
CA SER A 52 -2.42 -13.96 2.06
C SER A 52 -2.08 -12.64 2.77
N ILE A 53 -3.09 -11.86 3.19
CA ILE A 53 -2.88 -10.63 3.98
C ILE A 53 -2.14 -10.95 5.28
N ALA A 54 -2.57 -11.99 6.01
CA ALA A 54 -1.90 -12.41 7.23
C ALA A 54 -0.44 -12.79 6.98
N GLY A 55 -0.16 -13.53 5.90
CA GLY A 55 1.20 -13.90 5.50
C GLY A 55 2.08 -12.70 5.17
N CYS A 56 1.57 -11.74 4.38
CA CYS A 56 2.29 -10.52 4.04
C CYS A 56 2.57 -9.64 5.26
N VAL A 57 1.58 -9.45 6.14
CA VAL A 57 1.75 -8.66 7.38
C VAL A 57 2.75 -9.31 8.32
N LEU A 58 2.68 -10.64 8.51
CA LEU A 58 3.64 -11.39 9.32
C LEU A 58 5.05 -11.30 8.74
N SER A 59 5.20 -11.44 7.42
CA SER A 59 6.49 -11.34 6.74
C SER A 59 7.11 -9.95 6.91
N GLU A 60 6.33 -8.89 6.72
CA GLU A 60 6.79 -7.50 6.89
C GLU A 60 7.14 -7.20 8.36
N TYR A 61 6.33 -7.72 9.30
CA TYR A 61 6.62 -7.60 10.72
C TYR A 61 7.92 -8.31 11.11
N LEU A 62 8.10 -9.56 10.66
CA LEU A 62 9.31 -10.35 10.89
C LEU A 62 10.53 -9.66 10.27
N TRP A 63 10.40 -9.14 9.05
CA TRP A 63 11.48 -8.43 8.38
C TRP A 63 11.88 -7.16 9.12
N CYS A 64 10.92 -6.34 9.54
CA CYS A 64 11.18 -5.14 10.33
C CYS A 64 11.82 -5.49 11.68
N HIS A 65 11.36 -6.56 12.33
CA HIS A 65 11.91 -7.05 13.59
C HIS A 65 13.36 -7.52 13.43
N LEU A 66 13.66 -8.26 12.36
CA LEU A 66 15.00 -8.78 12.07
C LEU A 66 15.99 -7.67 11.68
N MET A 67 15.54 -6.69 10.89
CA MET A 67 16.36 -5.58 10.39
C MET A 67 16.53 -4.43 11.39
N LYS A 68 15.90 -4.47 12.57
CA LYS A 68 15.89 -3.39 13.58
C LYS A 68 15.56 -2.01 12.98
N LYS A 69 14.77 -2.00 11.90
CA LYS A 69 14.33 -0.78 11.21
C LYS A 69 13.04 -0.25 11.83
N PRO A 70 12.74 1.05 11.67
CA PRO A 70 11.44 1.58 12.08
C PRO A 70 10.32 0.75 11.45
N GLN A 71 9.30 0.43 12.25
CA GLN A 71 8.18 -0.43 11.86
C GLN A 71 7.38 0.20 10.69
N SER A 72 7.56 -0.32 9.47
CA SER A 72 6.77 0.09 8.29
C SER A 72 5.37 -0.54 8.23
N VAL A 73 5.01 -1.37 9.22
CA VAL A 73 3.67 -1.98 9.31
C VAL A 73 2.56 -0.92 9.38
N SER A 74 2.86 0.29 9.85
CA SER A 74 1.92 1.41 9.86
C SER A 74 1.63 2.01 8.49
N ASP A 75 2.36 1.68 7.42
CA ASP A 75 2.12 2.28 6.09
C ASP A 75 1.00 1.58 5.30
N LEU A 76 0.35 0.55 5.85
CA LEU A 76 -0.71 -0.26 5.21
C LEU A 76 -0.24 -1.00 3.93
N SER A 77 1.05 -0.93 3.59
CA SER A 77 1.61 -1.49 2.35
C SER A 77 1.47 -3.01 2.29
N ALA A 78 1.85 -3.74 3.34
CA ALA A 78 1.69 -5.20 3.38
C ALA A 78 0.24 -5.66 3.16
N VAL A 79 -0.75 -4.88 3.60
CA VAL A 79 -2.18 -5.22 3.41
C VAL A 79 -2.55 -5.10 1.94
N VAL A 80 -2.15 -4.01 1.29
CA VAL A 80 -2.39 -3.82 -0.16
C VAL A 80 -1.71 -4.93 -0.95
N THR A 81 -0.45 -5.27 -0.63
CA THR A 81 0.28 -6.36 -1.31
C THR A 81 -0.42 -7.70 -1.13
N GLY A 82 -0.90 -8.01 0.07
CA GLY A 82 -1.65 -9.24 0.35
C GLY A 82 -2.95 -9.32 -0.45
N ILE A 83 -3.72 -8.22 -0.51
CA ILE A 83 -4.95 -8.15 -1.32
C ILE A 83 -4.62 -8.37 -2.80
N LEU A 84 -3.58 -7.72 -3.33
CA LEU A 84 -3.19 -7.85 -4.74
C LEU A 84 -2.69 -9.24 -5.13
N ILE A 85 -2.10 -10.00 -4.20
CA ILE A 85 -1.62 -11.37 -4.47
C ILE A 85 -2.78 -12.38 -4.46
N ALA A 86 -3.85 -12.11 -3.69
CA ALA A 86 -4.96 -13.05 -3.54
C ALA A 86 -6.17 -12.80 -4.45
N LEU A 87 -6.27 -11.61 -5.04
CA LEU A 87 -7.20 -11.32 -6.12
C LEU A 87 -6.69 -11.88 -7.45
#